data_AF-A0A2K5E9N1-F1
#
_entry.id   AF-A0A2K5E9N1-F1
#
_cell.length_a   1.000
_cell.length_b   1.000
_cell.length_c   1.000
_cell.angle_alpha   90.00
_cell.angle_beta   90.00
_cell.angle_gamma   90.00
#
_symmetry.space_group_name_H-M   'P 1'
#
loop_
_entity.id
_entity.type
_entity.pdbx_description
1 polymer ?
#
loop_
_entity_poly.entity_id
_entity_poly.type
_entity_poly.pdbx_seq_one_letter_code
_entity_poly.pdbx_strand_id
1 'polypeptide(L)'
;MLYSRQNREPLRFLPDESRSLPPPNLTDPRILYLGFLGYCSGLLDNYIYRRPVLKAGLHRQLLYVTAFYFAGYFLVKRHDYDRDMFEYVKLHPEDFPEEKGISFILHVMKKKKK
;
A
#
# COMPACT_ATOMS: atom_id res chain seq x y z
N MET A 1 2.72 1.08 15.52
CA MET A 1 1.58 1.83 16.09
C MET A 1 0.26 1.65 15.33
N LEU A 2 0.22 1.56 13.98
CA LEU A 2 -1.05 1.41 13.24
C LEU A 2 -1.68 -0.01 13.21
N TYR A 3 -0.93 -1.05 13.57
CA TYR A 3 -1.42 -2.44 13.55
C TYR A 3 -2.70 -2.66 14.38
N SER A 4 -2.84 -1.98 15.53
CA SER A 4 -4.01 -2.16 16.40
C SER A 4 -5.32 -1.63 15.80
N ARG A 5 -5.29 -0.57 14.96
CA ARG A 5 -6.49 -0.05 14.27
C ARG A 5 -6.85 -0.93 13.07
N GLN A 6 -5.86 -1.40 12.31
CA GLN A 6 -6.08 -2.29 11.17
C GLN A 6 -6.68 -3.64 11.57
N ASN A 7 -6.39 -4.11 12.79
CA ASN A 7 -6.93 -5.35 13.35
C ASN A 7 -8.41 -5.27 13.74
N ARG A 8 -9.05 -4.09 13.74
CA ARG A 8 -10.50 -3.97 13.95
C ARG A 8 -11.30 -4.47 12.74
N GLU A 9 -10.71 -4.36 11.54
CA GLU A 9 -11.26 -4.83 10.26
C GLU A 9 -10.17 -5.60 9.51
N PRO A 10 -9.78 -6.80 9.99
CA PRO A 10 -8.67 -7.54 9.41
C PRO A 10 -9.00 -7.89 7.96
N LEU A 11 -8.05 -7.67 7.04
CA LEU A 11 -8.10 -7.93 5.58
C LEU A 11 -8.74 -6.84 4.71
N ARG A 12 -9.14 -5.70 5.26
CA ARG A 12 -9.69 -4.62 4.43
C ARG A 12 -8.59 -3.83 3.71
N PHE A 13 -8.41 -4.07 2.41
CA PHE A 13 -7.36 -3.42 1.62
C PHE A 13 -7.58 -1.89 1.52
N LEU A 14 -8.81 -1.40 1.38
CA LEU A 14 -9.15 0.02 1.48
C LEU A 14 -10.35 0.19 2.44
N PRO A 15 -10.21 0.90 3.58
CA PRO A 15 -11.32 1.15 4.49
C PRO A 15 -12.33 2.14 3.89
N ASP A 16 -13.58 2.14 4.36
CA ASP A 16 -14.61 3.08 3.85
C ASP A 16 -14.22 4.55 4.01
N GLU A 17 -13.43 4.85 5.05
CA GLU A 17 -12.85 6.17 5.32
C GLU A 17 -11.93 6.64 4.19
N SER A 18 -11.31 5.73 3.42
CA SER A 18 -10.48 6.09 2.25
C SER A 18 -11.29 6.64 1.06
N ARG A 19 -12.63 6.62 1.12
CA ARG A 19 -13.49 7.23 0.09
C ARG A 19 -13.58 8.74 0.20
N SER A 20 -13.30 9.33 1.36
CA SER A 20 -13.30 10.79 1.53
C SER A 20 -12.01 11.44 1.01
N LEU A 21 -10.95 10.65 0.79
CA LEU A 21 -9.71 11.14 0.20
C LEU A 21 -9.90 11.46 -1.29
N PRO A 22 -9.28 12.56 -1.77
CA PRO A 22 -9.29 12.86 -3.19
C PRO A 22 -8.64 11.69 -3.96
N PRO A 23 -9.30 11.14 -4.99
CA PRO A 23 -8.73 10.05 -5.75
C PRO A 23 -7.46 10.52 -6.48
N PRO A 24 -6.44 9.65 -6.62
CA PRO A 24 -5.25 10.00 -7.37
C PRO A 24 -5.60 10.25 -8.83
N ASN A 25 -4.94 11.22 -9.46
CA ASN A 25 -5.18 11.56 -10.84
C ASN A 25 -4.66 10.44 -11.74
N LEU A 26 -5.37 10.16 -12.83
CA LEU A 26 -4.93 9.20 -13.84
C LEU A 26 -3.57 9.58 -14.44
N THR A 27 -3.27 10.88 -14.51
CA THR A 27 -2.01 11.42 -15.03
C THR A 27 -0.92 11.56 -13.98
N ASP A 28 -1.11 11.00 -12.77
CA ASP A 28 -0.08 11.10 -11.73
C ASP A 28 1.21 10.40 -12.19
N PRO A 29 2.39 11.04 -12.02
CA PRO A 29 3.65 10.53 -12.52
C PRO A 29 4.01 9.18 -11.89
N ARG A 30 3.55 8.91 -10.67
CA ARG A 30 3.74 7.62 -9.98
C ARG A 30 3.03 6.48 -10.72
N ILE A 31 1.79 6.69 -11.13
CA ILE A 31 0.97 5.69 -11.83
C ILE A 31 1.48 5.50 -13.26
N LEU A 32 1.87 6.60 -13.92
CA LEU A 32 2.52 6.53 -15.24
C LEU A 32 3.84 5.75 -15.18
N TYR A 33 4.65 5.95 -14.13
CA TYR A 33 5.89 5.20 -13.94
C TYR A 33 5.62 3.71 -13.69
N LEU A 34 4.59 3.35 -12.92
CA LEU A 34 4.15 1.97 -12.74
C LEU A 34 3.67 1.33 -14.05
N GLY A 35 2.92 2.07 -14.87
CA GLY A 35 2.55 1.66 -16.22
C GLY A 35 3.77 1.44 -17.12
N PHE A 36 4.77 2.32 -17.04
CA PHE A 36 6.05 2.17 -17.74
C PHE A 36 6.83 0.93 -17.26
N LEU A 37 6.84 0.64 -15.96
CA LEU A 37 7.39 -0.61 -15.43
C LEU A 37 6.66 -1.85 -15.98
N GLY A 38 5.33 -1.77 -16.16
CA GLY A 38 4.55 -2.80 -16.84
C GLY A 38 4.93 -2.97 -18.32
N TYR A 39 5.33 -1.89 -18.99
CA TYR A 39 5.86 -1.97 -20.35
C TYR A 39 7.23 -2.65 -20.37
N CYS A 40 8.13 -2.27 -19.46
CA CYS A 40 9.43 -2.91 -19.30
C CYS A 40 9.32 -4.40 -18.97
N SER A 41 8.36 -4.80 -18.13
CA SER A 41 8.12 -6.22 -17.81
C SER A 41 7.64 -7.00 -19.03
N GLY A 42 6.77 -6.43 -19.87
CA GLY A 42 6.36 -7.03 -21.14
C GLY A 42 7.50 -7.18 -22.15
N LEU A 43 8.45 -6.24 -22.18
CA LEU A 43 9.66 -6.35 -23.01
C LEU A 43 10.61 -7.43 -22.49
N LEU A 44 10.80 -7.49 -21.16
CA LEU A 44 11.62 -8.50 -20.50
C LEU A 44 11.07 -9.92 -20.69
N ASP A 45 9.75 -10.09 -20.63
CA ASP A 45 9.08 -11.37 -20.91
C ASP A 45 9.43 -11.87 -22.33
N ASN A 46 9.32 -10.98 -23.32
CA ASN A 46 9.69 -11.31 -24.70
C ASN A 46 11.19 -11.62 -24.86
N TYR A 47 12.05 -10.93 -24.10
CA TYR A 47 13.50 -11.16 -24.10
C TYR A 47 13.85 -12.55 -23.53
N ILE A 48 13.26 -12.95 -22.41
CA ILE A 48 13.48 -14.27 -21.77
C ILE A 48 13.09 -15.40 -22.72
N TYR A 49 11.95 -15.27 -23.40
CA TYR A 49 11.44 -16.29 -24.32
C TYR A 49 12.04 -16.24 -25.73
N ARG A 50 13.09 -15.43 -25.96
CA ARG A 50 13.76 -15.27 -27.26
C ARG A 50 12.80 -15.00 -28.43
N ARG A 51 11.70 -14.27 -28.16
CA ARG A 51 10.74 -13.83 -29.19
C ARG A 51 11.13 -12.44 -29.67
N PRO A 52 10.79 -12.03 -30.92
CA PRO A 52 11.10 -10.70 -31.40
C PRO A 52 10.40 -9.63 -30.54
N VAL A 53 11.19 -8.90 -29.75
CA VAL A 53 10.75 -8.07 -28.62
C VAL A 53 9.70 -7.01 -29.01
N LEU A 54 9.85 -6.43 -30.19
CA LEU A 54 9.01 -5.32 -30.68
C LEU A 54 7.80 -5.78 -31.51
N LYS A 55 7.78 -7.03 -31.99
CA LYS A 55 6.73 -7.52 -32.91
C LYS A 55 5.86 -8.61 -32.30
N ALA A 56 6.39 -9.40 -31.37
CA ALA A 56 5.64 -10.44 -30.70
C ALA A 56 4.91 -9.88 -29.48
N GLY A 57 3.60 -10.14 -29.39
CA GLY A 57 2.88 -10.01 -28.13
C GLY A 57 2.43 -8.60 -27.76
N LEU A 58 2.03 -7.75 -28.72
CA LEU A 58 1.41 -6.45 -28.43
C LEU A 58 0.26 -6.57 -27.41
N HIS A 59 -0.60 -7.57 -27.58
CA HIS A 59 -1.68 -7.86 -26.63
C HIS A 59 -1.15 -8.14 -25.21
N ARG A 60 -0.03 -8.87 -25.09
CA ARG A 60 0.59 -9.16 -23.78
C ARG A 60 1.20 -7.91 -23.16
N GLN A 61 1.89 -7.09 -23.95
CA GLN A 61 2.43 -5.81 -23.48
C GLN A 61 1.32 -4.88 -22.98
N LEU A 62 0.21 -4.78 -23.74
CA LEU A 62 -0.95 -4.00 -23.35
C LEU A 62 -1.59 -4.53 -22.06
N LEU A 63 -1.69 -5.86 -21.91
CA LEU A 63 -2.15 -6.50 -20.68
C LEU A 63 -1.22 -6.19 -19.49
N TYR A 64 0.10 -6.31 -19.64
CA TYR A 64 1.05 -5.98 -18.57
C TYR A 64 0.96 -4.50 -18.16
N VAL A 65 0.94 -3.58 -19.12
CA VAL A 65 0.81 -2.13 -18.84
C VAL A 65 -0.50 -1.84 -18.11
N THR A 66 -1.64 -2.36 -18.58
CA THR A 66 -2.94 -2.11 -17.96
C THR A 66 -3.06 -2.74 -16.57
N ALA A 67 -2.51 -3.95 -16.37
CA ALA A 67 -2.48 -4.60 -15.07
C ALA A 67 -1.63 -3.82 -14.05
N PHE A 68 -0.43 -3.38 -14.45
CA PHE A 68 0.43 -2.55 -13.60
C PHE A 68 -0.15 -1.17 -13.34
N TYR A 69 -0.82 -0.56 -14.31
CA TYR A 69 -1.51 0.70 -14.16
C TYR A 69 -2.67 0.59 -13.17
N PHE A 70 -3.49 -0.46 -13.29
CA PHE A 70 -4.60 -0.74 -12.38
C PHE A 70 -4.11 -1.04 -10.96
N ALA A 71 -3.15 -1.95 -10.80
CA ALA A 71 -2.56 -2.25 -9.50
C ALA A 71 -1.90 -1.00 -8.90
N GLY A 72 -1.20 -0.22 -9.71
CA GLY A 72 -0.53 1.01 -9.31
C GLY A 72 -1.49 2.07 -8.79
N TYR A 73 -2.66 2.23 -9.41
CA TYR A 73 -3.70 3.15 -8.94
C TYR A 73 -4.15 2.81 -7.51
N PHE A 74 -4.42 1.53 -7.24
CA PHE A 74 -4.83 1.08 -5.91
C PHE A 74 -3.71 1.16 -4.86
N LEU A 75 -2.47 0.91 -5.27
CA LEU A 75 -1.29 1.04 -4.40
C LEU A 75 -1.00 2.49 -4.02
N VAL A 76 -1.08 3.42 -4.97
CA VAL A 76 -0.92 4.85 -4.70
C VAL A 76 -2.03 5.34 -3.77
N LYS A 77 -3.28 4.93 -4.02
CA LYS A 77 -4.39 5.26 -3.13
C LYS A 77 -4.22 4.72 -1.70
N ARG A 78 -3.67 3.50 -1.56
CA ARG A 78 -3.33 2.92 -0.25
C ARG A 78 -2.23 3.71 0.45
N HIS A 79 -1.18 4.06 -0.30
CA HIS A 79 -0.04 4.81 0.21
C HIS A 79 -0.43 6.20 0.71
N ASP A 80 -1.26 6.93 -0.03
CA ASP A 80 -1.70 8.27 0.38
C ASP A 80 -2.61 8.20 1.61
N TYR A 81 -3.49 7.19 1.71
CA TYR A 81 -4.25 6.91 2.93
C TYR A 81 -3.36 6.64 4.15
N ASP A 82 -2.34 5.79 3.98
CA ASP A 82 -1.42 5.47 5.08
C ASP A 82 -0.65 6.71 5.52
N ARG A 83 -0.19 7.55 4.56
CA ARG A 83 0.52 8.80 4.84
C ARG A 83 -0.33 9.79 5.64
N ASP A 84 -1.55 10.06 5.18
CA ASP A 84 -2.46 10.99 5.86
C ASP A 84 -2.83 10.48 7.26
N MET A 85 -2.96 9.16 7.43
CA MET A 85 -3.21 8.57 8.75
C MET A 85 -2.00 8.69 9.68
N PHE A 86 -0.77 8.57 9.18
CA PHE A 86 0.44 8.86 9.97
C PHE A 86 0.51 10.31 10.41
N GLU A 87 0.14 11.25 9.53
CA GLU A 87 0.08 12.67 9.85
C GLU A 87 -0.99 12.97 10.90
N TYR A 88 -2.17 12.38 10.77
CA TYR A 88 -3.24 12.50 11.76
C TYR A 88 -2.81 12.02 13.16
N VAL A 89 -2.17 10.84 13.23
CA VAL A 89 -1.66 10.29 14.51
C VAL A 89 -0.61 11.21 15.13
N LYS A 90 0.23 11.85 14.30
CA LYS A 90 1.26 12.79 14.78
C LYS A 90 0.66 14.09 15.32
N LEU A 91 -0.44 14.58 14.74
CA LEU A 91 -1.12 15.81 15.14
C LEU A 91 -1.99 15.64 16.38
N HIS A 92 -2.49 14.43 16.63
CA HIS A 92 -3.38 14.11 17.76
C HIS A 92 -2.79 13.04 18.69
N PRO A 93 -1.64 13.29 19.36
CA PRO A 93 -1.03 12.31 20.26
C PRO A 93 -1.90 11.98 21.49
N GLU A 94 -2.83 12.88 21.86
CA GLU A 94 -3.78 12.69 22.97
C GLU A 94 -4.79 11.56 22.71
N ASP A 95 -5.19 11.35 21.45
CA ASP A 95 -6.15 10.32 21.03
C ASP A 95 -5.53 8.92 20.93
N PHE A 96 -4.19 8.85 20.89
CA PHE A 96 -3.43 7.62 20.76
C PHE A 96 -2.46 7.44 21.94
N PRO A 97 -2.96 7.27 23.18
CA PRO A 97 -2.10 6.96 24.31
C PRO A 97 -1.36 5.65 24.02
N GLU A 98 -0.03 5.67 24.10
CA GLU A 98 0.77 4.45 23.99
C GLU A 98 0.27 3.45 25.03
N GLU A 99 -0.31 2.33 24.58
CA GLU A 99 -0.85 1.32 25.47
C GLU A 99 0.26 0.85 26.42
N LYS A 100 0.10 1.21 27.69
CA LYS A 100 0.94 0.83 28.84
C LYS A 100 0.87 -0.68 29.15
N GLY A 101 0.57 -1.53 28.16
CA GLY A 101 0.38 -2.97 28.30
C GLY A 101 1.63 -3.66 28.84
N ILE A 102 2.82 -3.17 28.51
CA ILE A 102 4.08 -3.73 29.00
C ILE A 102 4.34 -3.31 30.46
N SER A 103 3.99 -2.06 30.83
CA SER A 103 4.20 -1.56 32.20
C SER A 103 3.26 -2.23 33.21
N PHE A 104 2.00 -2.50 32.85
CA PHE A 104 1.05 -3.15 33.76
C PHE A 104 1.38 -4.63 33.96
N ILE A 105 1.76 -5.35 32.90
CA ILE A 105 2.21 -6.75 33.01
C ILE A 105 3.51 -6.85 33.82
N LEU A 106 4.49 -5.96 33.60
CA LEU A 106 5.71 -5.92 34.42
C LEU A 106 5.40 -5.62 35.89
N HIS A 107 4.48 -4.70 36.18
CA HIS A 107 4.08 -4.37 37.55
C HIS A 107 3.37 -5.55 38.23
N VAL A 108 2.46 -6.24 37.54
CA VAL A 108 1.79 -7.45 38.03
C VAL A 108 2.79 -8.59 38.24
N MET A 109 3.71 -8.82 37.32
CA MET A 109 4.75 -9.84 37.46
C MET A 109 5.73 -9.53 38.61
N LYS A 110 6.05 -8.25 38.85
CA LYS A 110 6.90 -7.84 39.98
C LYS A 110 6.18 -7.97 41.33
N LYS A 111 4.84 -7.78 41.36
CA LYS A 111 4.02 -7.97 42.57
C LYS A 111 3.78 -9.44 42.92
N LYS A 112 3.76 -10.35 41.93
CA LYS A 112 3.57 -11.81 42.13
C LYS A 112 4.83 -12.55 42.60
N LYS A 113 5.98 -11.87 42.67
CA LYS A 113 7.29 -12.45 43.01
C LYS A 113 7.78 -12.08 44.42
N LYS A 114 6.90 -11.47 45.23
CA LYS A 114 7.02 -11.31 46.69
C LYS A 114 5.91 -12.12 47.35
#